data_AF-A0A0Q7SAH8-F1
#
_entry.id   AF-A0A0Q7SAH8-F1
#
_cell.length_a   1.000
_cell.length_b   1.000
_cell.length_c   1.000
_cell.angle_alpha   90.00
_cell.angle_beta   90.00
_cell.angle_gamma   90.00
#
_symmetry.space_group_name_H-M   'P 1'
#
loop_
_entity.id
_entity.type
_entity.pdbx_description
1 polymer ?
#
loop_
_entity_poly.entity_id
_entity_poly.type
_entity_poly.pdbx_seq_one_letter_code
_entity_poly.pdbx_strand_id
1 'polypeptide(L)'
;MSDTDEQSAQALPETSMPQVLVVDTHGIDAPEAEAVVAEAVRGAVEHIGRMVDLSTLDGVTVAADHGAAIKDLDRGHPDLRAVSVTNGNAVGMGMTVMVVREGQLRSHIFLGLQAVAPLVLPDRPSDYAAHLIAHECTHVEVTARFDRCFPGHLLNRNLSVVEEIRWDVALGCIDEYLVTHICATAGADMTEPYEVLFLEALAQCPAEANDAVRAFAGHGDRFQALQGVLRAYGTLIKRAAYHLGNLDGHGKSTDDLPQTQDALAKHWLGPYILRFHEAFKRTASGYGKWPDATPFMEIAILYEELLAEVGVIYEETGRRRLWIDLSGAVARVSLQPAKG
;
A
#
# COMPACT_ATOMS: atom_id res chain seq x y z
N MET A 1 -9.04 -35.74 -43.04
CA MET A 1 -8.07 -35.62 -41.95
C MET A 1 -8.27 -34.24 -41.36
N SER A 2 -9.10 -34.15 -40.32
CA SER A 2 -9.34 -32.92 -39.55
C SER A 2 -8.84 -33.19 -38.15
N ASP A 3 -7.61 -32.77 -37.88
CA ASP A 3 -7.12 -32.66 -36.50
C ASP A 3 -7.71 -31.38 -35.93
N THR A 4 -8.61 -31.56 -34.97
CA THR A 4 -9.14 -30.48 -34.15
C THR A 4 -8.40 -30.65 -32.83
N ASP A 5 -7.39 -29.81 -32.61
CA ASP A 5 -6.68 -29.72 -31.33
C ASP A 5 -7.65 -29.22 -30.26
N GLU A 6 -8.24 -30.16 -29.51
CA GLU A 6 -8.84 -29.87 -28.20
C GLU A 6 -7.69 -29.47 -27.26
N GLN A 7 -7.44 -28.16 -27.15
CA GLN A 7 -6.71 -27.62 -26.01
C GLN A 7 -7.53 -27.89 -24.75
N SER A 8 -7.18 -28.97 -24.06
CA SER A 8 -7.63 -29.27 -22.71
C SER A 8 -7.43 -28.06 -21.80
N ALA A 9 -8.52 -27.43 -21.37
CA ALA A 9 -8.51 -26.39 -20.35
C ALA A 9 -7.97 -27.02 -19.05
N GLN A 10 -6.76 -26.64 -18.64
CA GLN A 10 -6.23 -27.04 -17.34
C GLN A 10 -7.18 -26.50 -16.26
N ALA A 11 -7.65 -27.39 -15.38
CA ALA A 11 -8.47 -27.00 -14.23
C ALA A 11 -7.68 -26.03 -13.36
N LEU A 12 -8.31 -24.91 -12.97
CA LEU A 12 -7.71 -23.95 -12.05
C LEU A 12 -7.38 -24.63 -10.71
N PRO A 13 -6.33 -24.17 -9.99
CA PRO A 13 -6.00 -24.68 -8.66
C PRO A 13 -7.19 -24.56 -7.70
N GLU A 14 -7.20 -25.39 -6.65
CA GLU A 14 -8.10 -25.18 -5.52
C GLU A 14 -7.78 -23.84 -4.83
N THR A 15 -8.82 -23.16 -4.36
CA THR A 15 -8.65 -21.89 -3.64
C THR A 15 -8.11 -22.15 -2.24
N SER A 16 -7.23 -21.26 -1.78
CA SER A 16 -6.75 -21.23 -0.39
C SER A 16 -7.66 -20.44 0.56
N MET A 17 -8.72 -19.84 0.02
CA MET A 17 -9.74 -19.12 0.77
C MET A 17 -10.38 -20.02 1.84
N PRO A 18 -10.65 -19.51 3.06
CA PRO A 18 -11.37 -20.26 4.08
C PRO A 18 -12.72 -20.79 3.55
N GLN A 19 -13.05 -22.05 3.87
CA GLN A 19 -14.31 -22.68 3.44
C GLN A 19 -15.56 -21.88 3.82
N VAL A 20 -15.50 -21.19 4.96
CA VAL A 20 -16.52 -20.25 5.40
C VAL A 20 -15.88 -18.86 5.44
N LEU A 21 -15.90 -18.17 4.30
CA LEU A 21 -15.59 -16.74 4.26
C LEU A 21 -16.85 -15.95 4.64
N VAL A 22 -16.75 -14.96 5.53
CA VAL A 22 -17.83 -14.01 5.80
C VAL A 22 -17.65 -12.80 4.90
N VAL A 23 -18.72 -12.41 4.20
CA VAL A 23 -18.79 -11.16 3.43
C VAL A 23 -19.94 -10.35 4.01
N ASP A 24 -19.61 -9.34 4.80
CA ASP A 24 -20.57 -8.45 5.45
C ASP A 24 -20.80 -7.21 4.58
N THR A 25 -22.04 -6.75 4.51
CA THR A 25 -22.46 -5.66 3.65
C THR A 25 -23.19 -4.60 4.47
N HIS A 26 -22.83 -3.33 4.26
CA HIS A 26 -23.39 -2.20 4.99
C HIS A 26 -23.82 -1.07 4.04
N GLY A 27 -25.02 -0.53 4.28
CA GLY A 27 -25.58 0.56 3.48
C GLY A 27 -26.31 0.12 2.21
N ILE A 28 -26.82 -1.11 2.18
CA ILE A 28 -27.73 -1.62 1.15
C ILE A 28 -29.09 -1.88 1.80
N ASP A 29 -30.11 -1.12 1.44
CA ASP A 29 -31.45 -1.20 2.08
C ASP A 29 -32.31 -2.36 1.52
N ALA A 30 -31.88 -3.02 0.45
CA ALA A 30 -32.60 -4.11 -0.22
C ALA A 30 -31.90 -5.46 0.02
N PRO A 31 -32.49 -6.39 0.79
CA PRO A 31 -31.86 -7.67 1.13
C PRO A 31 -31.46 -8.53 -0.07
N GLU A 32 -32.24 -8.51 -1.16
CA GLU A 32 -31.87 -9.23 -2.38
C GLU A 32 -30.63 -8.64 -3.04
N ALA A 33 -30.51 -7.31 -3.07
CA ALA A 33 -29.34 -6.63 -3.62
C ALA A 33 -28.10 -6.84 -2.74
N GLU A 34 -28.30 -6.88 -1.42
CA GLU A 34 -27.26 -7.18 -0.45
C GLU A 34 -26.64 -8.56 -0.69
N ALA A 35 -27.48 -9.59 -0.78
CA ALA A 35 -27.04 -10.96 -1.05
C ALA A 35 -26.32 -11.09 -2.41
N VAL A 36 -26.80 -10.39 -3.44
CA VAL A 36 -26.19 -10.40 -4.77
C VAL A 36 -24.79 -9.76 -4.77
N VAL A 37 -24.62 -8.64 -4.06
CA VAL A 37 -23.29 -8.00 -3.91
C VAL A 37 -22.34 -8.90 -3.12
N ALA A 38 -22.80 -9.44 -1.98
CA ALA A 38 -21.98 -10.30 -1.14
C ALA A 38 -21.50 -11.55 -1.91
N GLU A 39 -22.39 -12.18 -2.70
CA GLU A 39 -22.04 -13.34 -3.51
C GLU A 39 -21.10 -13.00 -4.66
N ALA A 40 -21.30 -11.86 -5.33
CA ALA A 40 -20.39 -11.43 -6.39
C ALA A 40 -18.97 -11.14 -5.87
N VAL A 41 -18.86 -10.48 -4.71
CA VAL A 41 -17.57 -10.24 -4.04
C VAL A 41 -16.94 -11.55 -3.58
N ARG A 42 -17.71 -12.46 -2.97
CA ARG A 42 -17.23 -13.80 -2.60
C ARG A 42 -16.68 -14.54 -3.81
N GLY A 43 -17.41 -14.58 -4.93
CA GLY A 43 -16.98 -15.27 -6.14
C GLY A 43 -15.69 -14.68 -6.72
N ALA A 44 -15.55 -13.35 -6.69
CA ALA A 44 -14.32 -12.67 -7.10
C ALA A 44 -13.14 -13.03 -6.17
N VAL A 45 -13.32 -12.96 -4.85
CA VAL A 45 -12.29 -13.34 -3.86
C VAL A 45 -11.90 -14.81 -4.01
N GLU A 46 -12.88 -15.70 -4.22
CA GLU A 46 -12.63 -17.13 -4.43
C GLU A 46 -11.76 -17.36 -5.67
N HIS A 47 -12.08 -16.67 -6.78
CA HIS A 47 -11.32 -16.74 -8.03
C HIS A 47 -9.87 -16.27 -7.82
N ILE A 48 -9.68 -15.13 -7.14
CA ILE A 48 -8.35 -14.62 -6.81
C ILE A 48 -7.60 -15.56 -5.87
N GLY A 49 -8.27 -16.20 -4.91
CA GLY A 49 -7.67 -17.14 -3.95
C GLY A 49 -7.13 -18.43 -4.57
N ARG A 50 -7.33 -18.64 -5.88
CA ARG A 50 -6.69 -19.70 -6.68
C ARG A 50 -5.32 -19.29 -7.19
N MET A 51 -5.00 -17.99 -7.15
CA MET A 51 -3.74 -17.40 -7.61
C MET A 51 -2.87 -16.92 -6.45
N VAL A 52 -3.49 -16.45 -5.36
CA VAL A 52 -2.79 -15.98 -4.14
C VAL A 52 -3.24 -16.75 -2.89
N ASP A 53 -2.39 -16.79 -1.87
CA ASP A 53 -2.64 -17.45 -0.58
C ASP A 53 -3.52 -16.58 0.34
N LEU A 54 -4.80 -16.94 0.43
CA LEU A 54 -5.83 -16.33 1.27
C LEU A 54 -6.11 -17.11 2.55
N SER A 55 -5.25 -18.07 2.94
CA SER A 55 -5.48 -18.91 4.12
C SER A 55 -5.58 -18.12 5.44
N THR A 56 -5.07 -16.88 5.47
CA THR A 56 -5.11 -15.96 6.62
C THR A 56 -6.19 -14.88 6.49
N LEU A 57 -7.09 -14.98 5.50
CA LEU A 57 -8.24 -14.08 5.38
C LEU A 57 -9.24 -14.34 6.52
N ASP A 58 -9.62 -13.28 7.23
CA ASP A 58 -10.64 -13.29 8.29
C ASP A 58 -12.05 -13.12 7.70
N GLY A 59 -12.20 -12.14 6.81
CA GLY A 59 -13.49 -11.74 6.25
C GLY A 59 -13.34 -10.55 5.30
N VAL A 60 -14.47 -10.20 4.69
CA VAL A 60 -14.59 -9.02 3.82
C VAL A 60 -15.77 -8.18 4.29
N THR A 61 -15.57 -6.87 4.41
CA THR A 61 -16.64 -5.90 4.66
C THR A 61 -16.80 -5.00 3.44
N VAL A 62 -18.01 -4.92 2.90
CA VAL A 62 -18.40 -4.02 1.81
C VAL A 62 -19.29 -2.92 2.39
N ALA A 63 -18.86 -1.66 2.35
CA ALA A 63 -19.58 -0.58 3.01
C ALA A 63 -19.76 0.67 2.13
N ALA A 64 -20.95 1.29 2.22
CA ALA A 64 -21.17 2.63 1.68
C ALA A 64 -20.39 3.70 2.46
N ASP A 65 -20.35 3.58 3.80
CA ASP A 65 -19.52 4.41 4.69
C ASP A 65 -18.33 3.58 5.21
N HIS A 66 -17.24 3.66 4.45
CA HIS A 66 -15.98 2.97 4.76
C HIS A 66 -15.39 3.44 6.12
N GLY A 67 -15.52 4.74 6.43
CA GLY A 67 -14.95 5.31 7.65
C GLY A 67 -15.66 4.87 8.93
N ALA A 68 -16.98 4.66 8.85
CA ALA A 68 -17.75 4.06 9.94
C ALA A 68 -17.40 2.57 10.10
N ALA A 69 -17.42 1.81 8.99
CA ALA A 69 -17.18 0.37 9.02
C ALA A 69 -15.81 -0.02 9.63
N ILE A 70 -14.74 0.71 9.32
CA ILE A 70 -13.42 0.45 9.90
C ILE A 70 -13.40 0.69 11.42
N LYS A 71 -14.13 1.68 11.92
CA LYS A 71 -14.15 2.01 13.35
C LYS A 71 -14.86 0.95 14.18
N ASP A 72 -15.85 0.30 13.59
CA ASP A 72 -16.68 -0.70 14.26
C ASP A 72 -16.05 -2.10 14.24
N LEU A 73 -14.97 -2.30 13.47
CA LEU A 73 -14.30 -3.59 13.40
C LEU A 73 -13.60 -3.97 14.71
N ASP A 74 -13.97 -5.13 15.25
CA ASP A 74 -13.19 -5.80 16.27
C ASP A 74 -11.92 -6.41 15.66
N ARG A 75 -10.78 -5.76 15.93
CA ARG A 75 -9.47 -6.23 15.50
C ARG A 75 -8.91 -7.36 16.38
N GLY A 76 -9.65 -7.79 17.40
CA GLY A 76 -9.32 -8.94 18.25
C GLY A 76 -8.08 -8.75 19.13
N HIS A 77 -7.60 -7.51 19.24
CA HIS A 77 -6.47 -7.14 20.08
C HIS A 77 -6.62 -5.68 20.54
N PRO A 78 -6.80 -5.42 21.84
CA PRO A 78 -7.19 -4.11 22.37
C PRO A 78 -6.13 -3.03 22.12
N ASP A 79 -4.86 -3.44 22.00
CA ASP A 79 -3.75 -2.51 21.82
C ASP A 79 -3.35 -2.26 20.36
N LEU A 80 -4.15 -2.71 19.38
CA LEU A 80 -3.91 -2.34 17.98
C LEU A 80 -4.22 -0.84 17.79
N ARG A 81 -3.33 -0.11 17.12
CA ARG A 81 -3.57 1.32 16.79
C ARG A 81 -4.89 1.44 16.01
N ALA A 82 -5.65 2.50 16.28
CA ALA A 82 -6.81 2.83 15.48
C ALA A 82 -6.40 2.94 14.01
N VAL A 83 -7.14 2.26 13.14
CA VAL A 83 -6.98 2.41 11.70
C VAL A 83 -7.76 3.65 11.28
N SER A 84 -7.12 4.53 10.52
CA SER A 84 -7.81 5.63 9.85
C SER A 84 -7.78 5.36 8.36
N VAL A 85 -8.89 5.65 7.67
CA VAL A 85 -8.96 5.62 6.21
C VAL A 85 -7.81 6.44 5.63
N THR A 86 -7.20 5.94 4.55
CA THR A 86 -6.21 6.70 3.78
C THR A 86 -6.82 8.03 3.33
N ASN A 87 -6.24 9.16 3.73
CA ASN A 87 -6.65 10.49 3.28
C ASN A 87 -6.02 10.80 1.90
N GLY A 88 -6.78 11.39 0.97
CA GLY A 88 -6.29 11.80 -0.37
C GLY A 88 -7.09 11.21 -1.55
N ASN A 89 -6.45 11.12 -2.73
CA ASN A 89 -7.10 10.74 -4.02
C ASN A 89 -7.65 9.29 -4.09
N ALA A 90 -7.47 8.47 -3.05
CA ALA A 90 -7.91 7.07 -2.98
C ALA A 90 -8.80 6.77 -1.75
N VAL A 91 -9.40 7.80 -1.14
CA VAL A 91 -10.26 7.64 0.04
C VAL A 91 -11.42 6.69 -0.27
N GLY A 92 -11.48 5.60 0.48
CA GLY A 92 -12.68 4.76 0.56
C GLY A 92 -12.83 3.66 -0.49
N MET A 93 -11.83 3.40 -1.33
CA MET A 93 -11.94 2.38 -2.40
C MET A 93 -11.75 0.95 -1.86
N GLY A 94 -10.61 0.67 -1.23
CA GLY A 94 -10.29 -0.61 -0.60
C GLY A 94 -9.26 -0.42 0.51
N MET A 95 -9.24 -1.34 1.47
CA MET A 95 -8.20 -1.40 2.51
C MET A 95 -8.13 -2.79 3.13
N THR A 96 -6.92 -3.34 3.26
CA THR A 96 -6.68 -4.55 4.03
C THR A 96 -6.12 -4.22 5.40
N VAL A 97 -6.74 -4.73 6.46
CA VAL A 97 -6.34 -4.46 7.84
C VAL A 97 -5.99 -5.73 8.59
N MET A 98 -4.94 -5.66 9.42
CA MET A 98 -4.59 -6.77 10.29
C MET A 98 -5.61 -6.93 11.42
N VAL A 99 -5.99 -8.17 11.71
CA VAL A 99 -6.82 -8.58 12.85
C VAL A 99 -6.18 -9.78 13.54
N VAL A 100 -6.53 -10.01 14.80
CA VAL A 100 -6.07 -11.18 15.57
C VAL A 100 -7.27 -12.07 15.88
N ARG A 101 -7.17 -13.34 15.51
CA ARG A 101 -8.16 -14.37 15.86
C ARG A 101 -7.44 -15.54 16.49
N GLU A 102 -7.87 -15.94 17.68
CA GLU A 102 -7.29 -17.09 18.39
C GLU A 102 -5.75 -16.99 18.54
N GLY A 103 -5.23 -15.77 18.71
CA GLY A 103 -3.80 -15.50 18.84
C GLY A 103 -3.00 -15.54 17.53
N GLN A 104 -3.65 -15.75 16.39
CA GLN A 104 -3.03 -15.73 15.06
C GLN A 104 -3.32 -14.42 14.33
N LEU A 105 -2.30 -13.90 13.63
CA LEU A 105 -2.45 -12.76 12.74
C LEU A 105 -3.26 -13.18 11.50
N ARG A 106 -4.25 -12.37 11.16
CA ARG A 106 -5.08 -12.50 9.97
C ARG A 106 -5.28 -11.14 9.31
N SER A 107 -5.86 -11.14 8.13
CA SER A 107 -6.21 -9.92 7.39
C SER A 107 -7.72 -9.86 7.15
N HIS A 108 -8.31 -8.69 7.31
CA HIS A 108 -9.70 -8.40 6.98
C HIS A 108 -9.74 -7.35 5.88
N ILE A 109 -10.52 -7.58 4.82
CA ILE A 109 -10.58 -6.68 3.66
C ILE A 109 -11.79 -5.77 3.79
N PHE A 110 -11.61 -4.47 3.54
CA PHE A 110 -12.68 -3.50 3.36
C PHE A 110 -12.76 -3.07 1.90
N LEU A 111 -13.97 -2.99 1.38
CA LEU A 111 -14.26 -2.54 0.03
C LEU A 111 -15.36 -1.47 0.07
N GLY A 112 -15.16 -0.36 -0.64
CA GLY A 112 -16.20 0.64 -0.83
C GLY A 112 -17.30 0.08 -1.72
N LEU A 113 -18.56 0.18 -1.29
CA LEU A 113 -19.71 -0.33 -2.05
C LEU A 113 -19.73 0.21 -3.48
N GLN A 114 -19.42 1.49 -3.67
CA GLN A 114 -19.38 2.11 -5.01
C GLN A 114 -18.28 1.53 -5.91
N ALA A 115 -17.16 1.09 -5.31
CA ALA A 115 -16.04 0.53 -6.05
C ALA A 115 -16.33 -0.88 -6.57
N VAL A 116 -17.13 -1.67 -5.85
CA VAL A 116 -17.48 -3.05 -6.21
C VAL A 116 -18.87 -3.20 -6.83
N ALA A 117 -19.72 -2.18 -6.78
CA ALA A 117 -21.02 -2.17 -7.44
C ALA A 117 -20.99 -2.60 -8.93
N PRO A 118 -19.97 -2.26 -9.73
CA PRO A 118 -19.88 -2.74 -11.12
C PRO A 118 -19.89 -4.27 -11.28
N LEU A 119 -19.55 -5.06 -10.25
CA LEU A 119 -19.62 -6.53 -10.33
C LEU A 119 -21.02 -7.07 -10.59
N VAL A 120 -22.06 -6.31 -10.20
CA VAL A 120 -23.47 -6.74 -10.28
C VAL A 120 -24.29 -5.85 -11.21
N LEU A 121 -23.66 -4.85 -11.83
CA LEU A 121 -24.30 -3.90 -12.74
C LEU A 121 -23.84 -4.21 -14.18
N PRO A 122 -24.69 -4.85 -15.01
CA PRO A 122 -24.28 -5.40 -16.30
C PRO A 122 -23.78 -4.37 -17.31
N ASP A 123 -24.19 -3.10 -17.15
CA ASP A 123 -23.81 -2.01 -18.05
C ASP A 123 -22.53 -1.27 -17.62
N ARG A 124 -21.85 -1.74 -16.56
CA ARG A 124 -20.62 -1.11 -16.05
C ARG A 124 -19.43 -2.08 -16.16
N PRO A 125 -18.27 -1.60 -16.65
CA PRO A 125 -17.07 -2.42 -16.67
C PRO A 125 -16.64 -2.78 -15.24
N SER A 126 -16.43 -4.07 -15.00
CA SER A 126 -16.05 -4.61 -13.69
C SER A 126 -14.54 -4.76 -13.50
N ASP A 127 -13.74 -4.53 -14.54
CA ASP A 127 -12.29 -4.76 -14.55
C ASP A 127 -11.57 -4.00 -13.43
N TYR A 128 -11.99 -2.77 -13.13
CA TYR A 128 -11.44 -2.00 -12.02
C TYR A 128 -11.80 -2.62 -10.66
N ALA A 129 -13.05 -3.08 -10.49
CA ALA A 129 -13.48 -3.76 -9.28
C ALA A 129 -12.71 -5.09 -9.08
N ALA A 130 -12.50 -5.83 -10.17
CA ALA A 130 -11.70 -7.05 -10.17
C ALA A 130 -10.23 -6.76 -9.78
N HIS A 131 -9.63 -5.71 -10.34
CA HIS A 131 -8.28 -5.28 -9.97
C HIS A 131 -8.20 -4.90 -8.48
N LEU A 132 -9.15 -4.10 -7.99
CA LEU A 132 -9.20 -3.69 -6.59
C LEU A 132 -9.30 -4.90 -5.66
N ILE A 133 -10.17 -5.87 -5.96
CA ILE A 133 -10.29 -7.09 -5.15
C ILE A 133 -8.99 -7.89 -5.22
N ALA A 134 -8.36 -7.99 -6.39
CA ALA A 134 -7.07 -8.68 -6.54
C ALA A 134 -5.97 -8.00 -5.70
N HIS A 135 -5.92 -6.67 -5.72
CA HIS A 135 -4.99 -5.87 -4.93
C HIS A 135 -5.12 -6.15 -3.43
N GLU A 136 -6.34 -6.04 -2.89
CA GLU A 136 -6.59 -6.28 -1.46
C GLU A 136 -6.37 -7.75 -1.05
N CYS A 137 -6.76 -8.70 -1.90
CA CYS A 137 -6.45 -10.11 -1.69
C CYS A 137 -4.94 -10.37 -1.64
N THR A 138 -4.16 -9.65 -2.45
CA THR A 138 -2.70 -9.83 -2.47
C THR A 138 -2.04 -9.28 -1.21
N HIS A 139 -2.57 -8.21 -0.60
CA HIS A 139 -2.11 -7.76 0.73
C HIS A 139 -2.24 -8.87 1.80
N VAL A 140 -3.30 -9.70 1.72
CA VAL A 140 -3.46 -10.86 2.62
C VAL A 140 -2.27 -11.81 2.50
N GLU A 141 -1.90 -12.16 1.26
CA GLU A 141 -0.75 -13.04 1.03
C GLU A 141 0.55 -12.38 1.51
N VAL A 142 0.84 -11.14 1.08
CA VAL A 142 2.08 -10.45 1.41
C VAL A 142 2.26 -10.34 2.93
N THR A 143 1.18 -10.01 3.65
CA THR A 143 1.15 -10.00 5.12
C THR A 143 1.47 -11.38 5.70
N ALA A 144 0.85 -12.44 5.20
CA ALA A 144 1.08 -13.81 5.67
C ALA A 144 2.52 -14.30 5.40
N ARG A 145 3.10 -13.91 4.25
CA ARG A 145 4.50 -14.22 3.90
C ARG A 145 5.47 -13.50 4.82
N PHE A 146 5.21 -12.23 5.13
CA PHE A 146 6.03 -11.45 6.04
C PHE A 146 5.96 -12.02 7.46
N ASP A 147 4.77 -12.26 8.01
CA ASP A 147 4.60 -12.78 9.38
C ASP A 147 5.23 -14.17 9.54
N ARG A 148 5.21 -15.00 8.50
CA ARG A 148 5.92 -16.29 8.50
C ARG A 148 7.44 -16.14 8.63
N CYS A 149 8.02 -15.12 8.00
CA CYS A 149 9.47 -14.85 8.08
C CYS A 149 9.84 -14.13 9.39
N PHE A 150 8.96 -13.28 9.91
CA PHE A 150 9.18 -12.48 11.11
C PHE A 150 8.01 -12.59 12.11
N PRO A 151 7.79 -13.78 12.73
CA PRO A 151 6.61 -14.01 13.56
C PRO A 151 6.47 -12.99 14.69
N GLY A 152 5.30 -12.37 14.77
CA GLY A 152 4.96 -11.40 15.83
C GLY A 152 5.61 -10.02 15.66
N HIS A 153 6.39 -9.79 14.60
CA HIS A 153 7.01 -8.49 14.36
C HIS A 153 5.96 -7.42 14.05
N LEU A 154 4.95 -7.74 13.23
CA LEU A 154 3.86 -6.81 12.87
C LEU A 154 3.00 -6.39 14.08
N LEU A 155 3.01 -7.18 15.15
CA LEU A 155 2.33 -6.90 16.41
C LEU A 155 3.28 -6.32 17.48
N ASN A 156 4.57 -6.16 17.18
CA ASN A 156 5.56 -5.74 18.16
C ASN A 156 5.41 -4.25 18.50
N ARG A 157 5.18 -3.97 19.80
CA ARG A 157 4.98 -2.61 20.34
C ARG A 157 6.20 -2.05 21.06
N ASN A 158 7.30 -2.81 21.12
CA ASN A 158 8.51 -2.45 21.86
C ASN A 158 9.58 -1.79 20.98
N LEU A 159 9.20 -1.34 19.78
CA LEU A 159 10.10 -0.61 18.90
C LEU A 159 10.37 0.81 19.45
N SER A 160 11.58 1.27 19.20
CA SER A 160 11.97 2.66 19.35
C SER A 160 11.26 3.53 18.30
N VAL A 161 11.21 4.85 18.51
CA VAL A 161 10.52 5.73 17.53
C VAL A 161 11.25 5.72 16.17
N VAL A 162 12.58 5.60 16.18
CA VAL A 162 13.36 5.48 14.94
C VAL A 162 13.06 4.16 14.24
N GLU A 163 13.00 3.06 15.01
CA GLU A 163 12.61 1.75 14.47
C GLU A 163 11.19 1.77 13.90
N GLU A 164 10.23 2.41 14.58
CA GLU A 164 8.86 2.59 14.08
C GLU A 164 8.87 3.34 12.73
N ILE A 165 9.59 4.46 12.61
CA ILE A 165 9.68 5.22 11.35
C ILE A 165 10.28 4.37 10.22
N ARG A 166 11.36 3.63 10.51
CA ARG A 166 12.05 2.77 9.53
C ARG A 166 11.13 1.66 9.01
N TRP A 167 10.42 0.98 9.91
CA TRP A 167 9.50 -0.08 9.53
C TRP A 167 8.25 0.46 8.84
N ASP A 168 7.72 1.60 9.27
CA ASP A 168 6.55 2.23 8.64
C ASP A 168 6.82 2.57 7.17
N VAL A 169 7.99 3.15 6.85
CA VAL A 169 8.34 3.43 5.44
C VAL A 169 8.70 2.17 4.67
N ALA A 170 9.48 1.26 5.26
CA ALA A 170 9.95 0.06 4.57
C ALA A 170 8.77 -0.83 4.19
N LEU A 171 7.91 -1.19 5.16
CA LEU A 171 6.70 -1.99 4.93
C LEU A 171 5.73 -1.24 4.04
N GLY A 172 5.49 0.04 4.33
CA GLY A 172 4.53 0.85 3.58
C GLY A 172 4.84 0.98 2.08
N CYS A 173 6.11 0.83 1.67
CA CYS A 173 6.50 0.89 0.26
C CYS A 173 6.66 -0.50 -0.36
N ILE A 174 7.35 -1.43 0.32
CA ILE A 174 7.57 -2.76 -0.26
C ILE A 174 6.28 -3.56 -0.41
N ASP A 175 5.33 -3.39 0.51
CA ASP A 175 4.02 -4.03 0.46
C ASP A 175 3.29 -3.63 -0.83
N GLU A 176 3.21 -2.33 -1.14
CA GLU A 176 2.58 -1.86 -2.39
C GLU A 176 3.31 -2.35 -3.63
N TYR A 177 4.65 -2.32 -3.63
CA TYR A 177 5.43 -2.81 -4.76
C TYR A 177 5.15 -4.30 -5.02
N LEU A 178 5.15 -5.13 -3.97
CA LEU A 178 4.88 -6.56 -4.09
C LEU A 178 3.45 -6.81 -4.54
N VAL A 179 2.49 -6.09 -3.97
CA VAL A 179 1.07 -6.24 -4.29
C VAL A 179 0.81 -5.90 -5.75
N THR A 180 1.24 -4.72 -6.22
CA THR A 180 1.01 -4.34 -7.61
C THR A 180 1.81 -5.18 -8.59
N HIS A 181 2.97 -5.69 -8.20
CA HIS A 181 3.72 -6.65 -9.01
C HIS A 181 2.98 -7.98 -9.18
N ILE A 182 2.45 -8.54 -8.10
CA ILE A 182 1.75 -9.84 -8.13
C ILE A 182 0.40 -9.72 -8.83
N CYS A 183 -0.35 -8.64 -8.60
CA CYS A 183 -1.70 -8.47 -9.15
C CYS A 183 -1.76 -7.69 -10.47
N ALA A 184 -0.63 -7.34 -11.08
CA ALA A 184 -0.55 -6.46 -12.26
C ALA A 184 -1.51 -6.86 -13.39
N THR A 185 -1.63 -8.16 -13.68
CA THR A 185 -2.45 -8.67 -14.78
C THR A 185 -3.90 -8.98 -14.39
N ALA A 186 -4.31 -8.68 -13.15
CA ALA A 186 -5.67 -8.95 -12.69
C ALA A 186 -6.58 -7.73 -12.93
N GLY A 187 -7.67 -7.94 -13.67
CA GLY A 187 -8.65 -6.90 -13.96
C GLY A 187 -8.11 -5.82 -14.89
N ALA A 188 -8.34 -4.55 -14.53
CA ALA A 188 -7.93 -3.40 -15.32
C ALA A 188 -6.39 -3.24 -15.38
N ASP A 189 -5.87 -2.79 -16.53
CA ASP A 189 -4.48 -2.35 -16.65
C ASP A 189 -4.33 -1.01 -15.90
N MET A 190 -3.58 -1.02 -14.81
CA MET A 190 -3.35 0.15 -13.96
C MET A 190 -2.06 0.91 -14.30
N THR A 191 -1.39 0.60 -15.42
CA THR A 191 -0.15 1.25 -15.87
C THR A 191 -0.32 2.78 -15.90
N GLU A 192 -1.31 3.28 -16.64
CA GLU A 192 -1.57 4.72 -16.77
C GLU A 192 -2.11 5.34 -15.47
N PRO A 193 -3.14 4.79 -14.79
CA PRO A 193 -3.61 5.32 -13.51
C PRO A 193 -2.51 5.45 -12.45
N TYR A 194 -1.63 4.46 -12.32
CA TYR A 194 -0.52 4.53 -11.36
C TYR A 194 0.60 5.47 -11.80
N GLU A 195 0.87 5.60 -13.11
CA GLU A 195 1.80 6.61 -13.64
C GLU A 195 1.32 8.02 -13.25
N VAL A 196 0.04 8.34 -13.47
CA VAL A 196 -0.54 9.64 -13.12
C VAL A 196 -0.38 9.93 -11.63
N LEU A 197 -0.75 8.99 -10.76
CA LEU A 197 -0.61 9.16 -9.31
C LEU A 197 0.85 9.35 -8.86
N PHE A 198 1.78 8.64 -9.50
CA PHE A 198 3.21 8.80 -9.22
C PHE A 198 3.73 10.17 -9.65
N LEU A 199 3.42 10.60 -10.87
CA LEU A 199 3.87 11.89 -11.42
C LEU A 199 3.29 13.08 -10.63
N GLU A 200 2.03 13.00 -10.22
CA GLU A 200 1.42 14.00 -9.33
C GLU A 200 2.16 14.08 -7.98
N ALA A 201 2.41 12.94 -7.34
CA ALA A 201 3.14 12.90 -6.07
C ALA A 201 4.58 13.42 -6.23
N LEU A 202 5.25 13.09 -7.33
CA LEU A 202 6.61 13.56 -7.62
C LEU A 202 6.67 15.09 -7.74
N ALA A 203 5.65 15.70 -8.37
CA ALA A 203 5.55 17.15 -8.51
C ALA A 203 5.17 17.87 -7.21
N GLN A 204 4.32 17.27 -6.37
CA GLN A 204 3.77 17.90 -5.17
C GLN A 204 4.65 17.74 -3.92
N CYS A 205 5.34 16.61 -3.80
CA CYS A 205 6.06 16.22 -2.59
C CYS A 205 6.99 17.30 -2.01
N PRO A 206 7.86 18.00 -2.81
CA PRO A 206 8.71 19.05 -2.26
C PRO A 206 7.92 20.22 -1.66
N ALA A 207 6.80 20.60 -2.26
CA ALA A 207 5.96 21.69 -1.76
C ALA A 207 5.29 21.31 -0.43
N GLU A 208 4.73 20.10 -0.35
CA GLU A 208 4.08 19.57 0.86
C GLU A 208 5.07 19.45 2.03
N ALA A 209 6.27 18.93 1.78
CA ALA A 209 7.32 18.85 2.80
C ALA A 209 7.73 20.25 3.29
N ASN A 210 7.90 21.20 2.36
CA ASN A 210 8.22 22.58 2.70
C ASN A 210 7.11 23.27 3.50
N ASP A 211 5.83 23.00 3.19
CA ASP A 211 4.70 23.53 3.95
C ASP A 211 4.66 22.99 5.38
N ALA A 212 4.96 21.70 5.59
CA ALA A 212 5.10 21.13 6.92
C ALA A 212 6.23 21.81 7.73
N VAL A 213 7.36 22.10 7.08
CA VAL A 213 8.48 22.82 7.70
C VAL A 213 8.13 24.29 7.96
N ARG A 214 7.40 24.96 7.08
CA ARG A 214 6.94 26.35 7.30
C ARG A 214 5.94 26.44 8.46
N ALA A 215 5.02 25.48 8.57
CA ALA A 215 4.03 25.44 9.62
C ALA A 215 4.66 25.41 11.02
N PHE A 216 5.88 24.87 11.15
CA PHE A 216 6.67 24.89 12.39
C PHE A 216 6.77 26.29 13.02
N ALA A 217 6.90 27.36 12.21
CA ALA A 217 6.97 28.72 12.73
C ALA A 217 5.68 29.15 13.46
N GLY A 218 4.54 28.56 13.10
CA GLY A 218 3.24 28.84 13.70
C GLY A 218 2.95 28.06 14.99
N HIS A 219 3.32 26.78 15.05
CA HIS A 219 3.00 25.91 16.19
C HIS A 219 4.19 25.56 17.11
N GLY A 220 5.44 25.70 16.64
CA GLY A 220 6.65 25.43 17.42
C GLY A 220 6.93 23.95 17.73
N ASP A 221 6.15 23.02 17.16
CA ASP A 221 6.29 21.57 17.37
C ASP A 221 7.15 20.92 16.28
N ARG A 222 8.38 20.54 16.64
CA ARG A 222 9.34 19.89 15.73
C ARG A 222 8.89 18.49 15.30
N PHE A 223 8.21 17.76 16.17
CA PHE A 223 7.77 16.41 15.88
C PHE A 223 6.62 16.43 14.88
N GLN A 224 5.67 17.36 15.03
CA GLN A 224 4.60 17.57 14.06
C GLN A 224 5.16 17.96 12.68
N ALA A 225 6.16 18.85 12.62
CA ALA A 225 6.82 19.21 11.36
C ALA A 225 7.54 18.00 10.73
N LEU A 226 8.29 17.22 11.53
CA LEU A 226 8.90 15.97 11.09
C LEU A 226 7.85 15.00 10.51
N GLN A 227 6.73 14.77 11.20
CA GLN A 227 5.66 13.90 10.71
C GLN A 227 5.09 14.36 9.37
N GLY A 228 4.99 15.66 9.13
CA GLY A 228 4.57 16.20 7.84
C GLY A 228 5.57 15.92 6.72
N VAL A 229 6.87 16.10 6.97
CA VAL A 229 7.93 15.75 6.01
C VAL A 229 7.96 14.25 5.73
N LEU A 230 7.91 13.43 6.79
CA LEU A 230 7.85 11.97 6.67
C LEU A 230 6.66 11.54 5.82
N ARG A 231 5.49 12.14 6.04
CA ARG A 231 4.30 11.87 5.23
C ARG A 231 4.51 12.22 3.75
N ALA A 232 4.99 13.42 3.44
CA ALA A 232 5.16 13.86 2.05
C ALA A 232 6.10 12.93 1.25
N TYR A 233 7.28 12.63 1.79
CA TYR A 233 8.23 11.75 1.10
C TYR A 233 7.81 10.27 1.16
N GLY A 234 7.18 9.84 2.25
CA GLY A 234 6.65 8.48 2.36
C GLY A 234 5.54 8.22 1.34
N THR A 235 4.63 9.17 1.15
CA THR A 235 3.58 9.11 0.11
C THR A 235 4.19 9.05 -1.28
N LEU A 236 5.18 9.87 -1.60
CA LEU A 236 5.86 9.81 -2.90
C LEU A 236 6.43 8.42 -3.18
N ILE A 237 7.21 7.87 -2.25
CA ILE A 237 7.89 6.58 -2.46
C ILE A 237 6.87 5.45 -2.52
N LYS A 238 5.81 5.51 -1.73
CA LYS A 238 4.68 4.59 -1.83
C LYS A 238 4.03 4.65 -3.22
N ARG A 239 3.75 5.83 -3.78
CA ARG A 239 3.21 5.97 -5.15
C ARG A 239 4.18 5.47 -6.21
N ALA A 240 5.48 5.68 -6.03
CA ALA A 240 6.50 5.09 -6.88
C ALA A 240 6.45 3.55 -6.80
N ALA A 241 6.29 2.97 -5.60
CA ALA A 241 6.18 1.52 -5.42
C ALA A 241 4.97 0.93 -6.17
N TYR A 242 3.78 1.54 -6.07
CA TYR A 242 2.60 1.14 -6.86
C TYR A 242 2.93 1.06 -8.36
N HIS A 243 3.46 2.17 -8.89
CA HIS A 243 3.75 2.33 -10.30
C HIS A 243 4.81 1.32 -10.77
N LEU A 244 5.96 1.28 -10.11
CA LEU A 244 7.09 0.44 -10.49
C LEU A 244 6.79 -1.05 -10.32
N GLY A 245 6.08 -1.45 -9.26
CA GLY A 245 5.65 -2.83 -9.07
C GLY A 245 4.71 -3.29 -10.20
N ASN A 246 3.75 -2.45 -10.58
CA ASN A 246 2.85 -2.73 -11.71
C ASN A 246 3.61 -2.89 -13.04
N LEU A 247 4.62 -2.03 -13.31
CA LEU A 247 5.44 -2.17 -14.52
C LEU A 247 6.19 -3.48 -14.55
N ASP A 248 6.90 -3.81 -13.47
CA ASP A 248 7.67 -5.04 -13.38
C ASP A 248 6.74 -6.27 -13.50
N GLY A 249 5.54 -6.22 -12.91
CA GLY A 249 4.53 -7.27 -13.00
C GLY A 249 3.98 -7.48 -14.43
N HIS A 250 3.99 -6.43 -15.25
CA HIS A 250 3.72 -6.51 -16.68
C HIS A 250 4.96 -6.82 -17.55
N GLY A 251 6.14 -6.96 -16.95
CA GLY A 251 7.40 -7.07 -17.69
C GLY A 251 7.76 -5.80 -18.48
N LYS A 252 7.24 -4.64 -18.07
CA LYS A 252 7.56 -3.32 -18.60
C LYS A 252 8.64 -2.66 -17.74
N SER A 253 9.21 -1.58 -18.25
CA SER A 253 10.19 -0.73 -17.57
C SER A 253 9.78 0.74 -17.66
N THR A 254 10.45 1.61 -16.89
CA THR A 254 10.25 3.06 -16.99
C THR A 254 10.63 3.62 -18.37
N ASP A 255 11.48 2.93 -19.12
CA ASP A 255 11.88 3.34 -20.47
C ASP A 255 10.74 3.15 -21.50
N ASP A 256 9.75 2.33 -21.18
CA ASP A 256 8.56 2.13 -22.00
C ASP A 256 7.51 3.23 -21.82
N LEU A 257 7.74 4.15 -20.86
CA LEU A 257 6.82 5.22 -20.47
C LEU A 257 7.48 6.59 -20.58
N PRO A 258 7.30 7.29 -21.72
CA PRO A 258 8.01 8.54 -21.99
C PRO A 258 7.81 9.64 -20.93
N GLN A 259 6.62 9.71 -20.31
CA GLN A 259 6.34 10.72 -19.28
C GLN A 259 7.10 10.43 -17.99
N THR A 260 7.06 9.17 -17.51
CA THR A 260 7.87 8.70 -16.38
C THR A 260 9.35 8.89 -16.63
N GLN A 261 9.85 8.45 -17.79
CA GLN A 261 11.27 8.58 -18.14
C GLN A 261 11.73 10.04 -18.12
N ASP A 262 10.98 10.94 -18.76
CA ASP A 262 11.28 12.37 -18.82
C ASP A 262 11.24 13.02 -17.42
N ALA A 263 10.24 12.68 -16.61
CA ALA A 263 10.10 13.20 -15.25
C ALA A 263 11.25 12.77 -14.35
N LEU A 264 11.64 11.49 -14.38
CA LEU A 264 12.77 10.96 -13.61
C LEU A 264 14.11 11.55 -14.07
N ALA A 265 14.30 11.76 -15.38
CA ALA A 265 15.52 12.36 -15.90
C ALA A 265 15.69 13.83 -15.49
N LYS A 266 14.60 14.58 -15.34
CA LYS A 266 14.61 16.02 -15.04
C LYS A 266 14.50 16.33 -13.55
N HIS A 267 13.84 15.49 -12.77
CA HIS A 267 13.59 15.74 -11.36
C HIS A 267 14.77 15.31 -10.50
N TRP A 268 15.18 16.13 -9.53
CA TRP A 268 16.31 15.83 -8.65
C TRP A 268 16.09 14.58 -7.76
N LEU A 269 14.83 14.18 -7.56
CA LEU A 269 14.46 12.92 -6.89
C LEU A 269 14.62 11.68 -7.78
N GLY A 270 14.77 11.84 -9.10
CA GLY A 270 14.86 10.73 -10.05
C GLY A 270 15.88 9.66 -9.66
N PRO A 271 17.13 10.04 -9.33
CA PRO A 271 18.14 9.08 -8.85
C PRO A 271 17.72 8.31 -7.59
N TYR A 272 16.99 8.94 -6.66
CA TYR A 272 16.49 8.26 -5.47
C TYR A 272 15.39 7.26 -5.83
N ILE A 273 14.44 7.63 -6.69
CA ILE A 273 13.36 6.72 -7.13
C ILE A 273 13.94 5.47 -7.80
N LEU A 274 14.95 5.61 -8.66
CA LEU A 274 15.61 4.46 -9.30
C LEU A 274 16.37 3.59 -8.28
N ARG A 275 17.01 4.18 -7.27
CA ARG A 275 17.64 3.42 -6.18
C ARG A 275 16.61 2.67 -5.33
N PHE A 276 15.43 3.27 -5.09
CA PHE A 276 14.32 2.60 -4.41
C PHE A 276 13.80 1.44 -5.24
N HIS A 277 13.63 1.60 -6.56
CA HIS A 277 13.21 0.53 -7.46
C HIS A 277 14.12 -0.69 -7.34
N GLU A 278 15.43 -0.48 -7.36
CA GLU A 278 16.40 -1.57 -7.22
C GLU A 278 16.37 -2.21 -5.81
N ALA A 279 16.14 -1.43 -4.75
CA ALA A 279 15.95 -1.97 -3.41
C ALA A 279 14.65 -2.80 -3.29
N PHE A 280 13.58 -2.37 -3.96
CA PHE A 280 12.33 -3.12 -4.03
C PHE A 280 12.52 -4.45 -4.75
N LYS A 281 13.17 -4.45 -5.92
CA LYS A 281 13.48 -5.67 -6.68
C LYS A 281 14.34 -6.66 -5.89
N ARG A 282 15.37 -6.17 -5.19
CA ARG A 282 16.18 -7.02 -4.29
C ARG A 282 15.34 -7.63 -3.18
N THR A 283 14.49 -6.84 -2.53
CA THR A 283 13.61 -7.35 -1.48
C THR A 283 12.61 -8.37 -2.05
N ALA A 284 11.99 -8.09 -3.20
CA ALA A 284 11.06 -8.99 -3.86
C ALA A 284 11.70 -10.29 -4.33
N SER A 285 13.00 -10.30 -4.66
CA SER A 285 13.71 -11.54 -5.01
C SER A 285 13.72 -12.58 -3.88
N GLY A 286 13.58 -12.13 -2.62
CA GLY A 286 13.47 -12.97 -1.44
C GLY A 286 12.04 -13.30 -1.00
N TYR A 287 11.03 -13.04 -1.85
CA TYR A 287 9.62 -13.08 -1.48
C TYR A 287 9.22 -14.34 -0.69
N GLY A 288 8.71 -14.12 0.54
CA GLY A 288 8.26 -15.17 1.45
C GLY A 288 9.34 -16.09 1.99
N LYS A 289 10.62 -15.76 1.78
CA LYS A 289 11.79 -16.53 2.23
C LYS A 289 12.91 -15.62 2.74
N TRP A 290 12.57 -14.45 3.26
CA TRP A 290 13.55 -13.51 3.79
C TRP A 290 14.24 -14.09 5.03
N PRO A 291 15.58 -14.21 5.05
CA PRO A 291 16.29 -14.79 6.19
C PRO A 291 16.41 -13.81 7.37
N ASP A 292 16.38 -12.52 7.09
CA ASP A 292 16.47 -11.43 8.06
C ASP A 292 15.87 -10.13 7.49
N ALA A 293 15.82 -9.08 8.31
CA ALA A 293 15.22 -7.80 7.97
C ALA A 293 16.10 -6.90 7.07
N THR A 294 17.30 -7.32 6.68
CA THR A 294 18.27 -6.47 5.97
C THR A 294 17.71 -5.82 4.70
N PRO A 295 17.00 -6.55 3.81
CA PRO A 295 16.46 -5.95 2.59
C PRO A 295 15.45 -4.82 2.87
N PHE A 296 14.65 -4.95 3.93
CA PHE A 296 13.72 -3.91 4.36
C PHE A 296 14.45 -2.70 4.94
N MET A 297 15.53 -2.93 5.69
CA MET A 297 16.34 -1.86 6.26
C MET A 297 17.11 -1.07 5.20
N GLU A 298 17.48 -1.67 4.06
CA GLU A 298 18.05 -0.92 2.93
C GLU A 298 17.09 0.16 2.42
N ILE A 299 15.79 -0.14 2.34
CA ILE A 299 14.76 0.84 1.95
C ILE A 299 14.70 1.97 2.98
N ALA A 300 14.70 1.63 4.27
CA ALA A 300 14.65 2.62 5.35
C ALA A 300 15.90 3.52 5.38
N ILE A 301 17.09 2.96 5.18
CA ILE A 301 18.36 3.71 5.12
C ILE A 301 18.34 4.65 3.92
N LEU A 302 17.90 4.18 2.74
CA LEU A 302 17.78 5.03 1.57
C LEU A 302 16.80 6.19 1.79
N TYR A 303 15.75 5.94 2.56
CA TYR A 303 14.81 6.97 2.98
C TYR A 303 15.43 7.99 3.92
N GLU A 304 16.21 7.56 4.91
CA GLU A 304 16.97 8.45 5.79
C GLU A 304 18.00 9.28 5.02
N GLU A 305 18.68 8.72 4.03
CA GLU A 305 19.58 9.46 3.13
C GLU A 305 18.83 10.57 2.38
N LEU A 306 17.65 10.26 1.84
CA LEU A 306 16.79 11.25 1.17
C LEU A 306 16.36 12.37 2.14
N LEU A 307 15.97 12.02 3.37
CA LEU A 307 15.58 13.00 4.39
C LEU A 307 16.77 13.89 4.78
N ALA A 308 17.95 13.31 4.94
CA ALA A 308 19.17 14.06 5.23
C ALA A 308 19.51 15.02 4.08
N GLU A 309 19.34 14.58 2.83
CA GLU A 309 19.51 15.45 1.65
C GLU A 309 18.60 16.66 1.75
N VAL A 310 17.35 16.53 2.20
CA VAL A 310 16.44 17.68 2.34
C VAL A 310 16.61 18.46 3.65
N GLY A 311 17.64 18.13 4.42
CA GLY A 311 18.02 18.83 5.65
C GLY A 311 17.19 18.44 6.87
N VAL A 312 16.66 17.21 6.90
CA VAL A 312 15.98 16.62 8.05
C VAL A 312 16.84 15.51 8.63
N ILE A 313 17.24 15.68 9.89
CA ILE A 313 18.00 14.69 10.65
C ILE A 313 17.26 14.42 11.95
N TYR A 314 17.16 13.16 12.35
CA TYR A 314 16.59 12.77 13.63
C TYR A 314 17.37 11.61 14.22
N GLU A 315 17.51 11.62 15.55
CA GLU A 315 18.25 10.61 16.29
C GLU A 315 17.52 10.25 17.59
N GLU A 316 17.64 9.01 18.02
CA GLU A 316 17.12 8.60 19.32
C GLU A 316 18.05 9.07 20.45
N THR A 317 17.49 9.77 21.43
CA THR A 317 18.23 10.28 22.59
C THR A 317 17.84 9.61 23.91
N GLY A 318 16.95 8.61 23.84
CA GLY A 318 16.47 7.81 24.95
C GLY A 318 15.15 7.12 24.58
N ARG A 319 14.65 6.23 25.45
CA ARG A 319 13.46 5.42 25.16
C ARG A 319 12.27 6.33 24.78
N ARG A 320 11.88 6.28 23.51
CA ARG A 320 10.81 7.10 22.91
C ARG A 320 11.06 8.62 22.89
N ARG A 321 12.31 9.06 22.86
CA ARG A 321 12.69 10.48 22.70
C ARG A 321 13.55 10.67 21.46
N LEU A 322 13.17 11.66 20.65
CA LEU A 322 13.92 12.06 19.45
C LEU A 322 14.59 13.41 19.66
N TRP A 323 15.84 13.50 19.23
CA TRP A 323 16.41 14.76 18.78
C TRP A 323 16.06 14.96 17.30
N ILE A 324 15.67 16.17 16.93
CA ILE A 324 15.20 16.50 15.58
C ILE A 324 15.86 17.81 15.16
N ASP A 325 16.64 17.74 14.08
CA ASP A 325 17.20 18.90 13.40
C ASP A 325 16.49 19.13 12.06
N LEU A 326 15.85 20.29 11.97
CA LEU A 326 15.19 20.81 10.77
C LEU A 326 15.88 22.07 10.24
N SER A 327 17.04 22.45 10.79
CA SER A 327 17.71 23.71 10.45
C SER A 327 18.11 23.76 8.96
N GLY A 328 18.59 22.64 8.41
CA GLY A 328 18.88 22.49 6.99
C GLY A 328 17.62 22.64 6.13
N ALA A 329 16.52 22.00 6.51
CA ALA A 329 15.25 22.10 5.82
C ALA A 329 14.69 23.54 5.85
N VAL A 330 14.70 24.19 7.02
CA VAL A 330 14.26 25.58 7.19
C VAL A 330 15.11 26.54 6.33
N ALA A 331 16.43 26.34 6.28
CA ALA A 331 17.32 27.15 5.45
C ALA A 331 17.01 26.98 3.95
N ARG A 332 16.79 25.75 3.47
CA ARG A 332 16.41 25.47 2.08
C ARG A 332 15.06 26.08 1.72
N VAL A 333 14.06 25.96 2.61
CA VAL A 333 12.75 26.61 2.46
C VAL A 333 12.90 28.13 2.34
N SER A 334 13.77 28.74 3.14
CA SER A 334 13.99 30.20 3.14
C SER A 334 14.67 30.71 1.87
N LEU A 335 15.40 29.84 1.16
CA LEU A 335 16.06 30.17 -0.11
C LEU A 335 15.15 30.01 -1.32
N GLN A 336 14.05 29.27 -1.21
CA GLN A 336 13.05 29.16 -2.26
C GLN A 336 12.04 30.30 -2.10
N PRO A 337 11.87 31.20 -3.10
CA PRO A 337 10.92 32.28 -2.99
C PRO A 337 9.53 31.71 -2.75
N ALA A 338 8.79 32.28 -1.78
CA ALA A 338 7.38 31.99 -1.61
C ALA A 338 6.71 32.27 -2.96
N LYS A 339 6.22 31.22 -3.63
CA LYS A 339 5.39 31.39 -4.81
C LYS A 339 4.12 32.13 -4.34
N GLY A 340 4.07 33.42 -4.65
CA GLY A 340 2.85 34.23 -4.56
C GLY A 340 1.91 33.92 -5.73
#